data_AF-A0A2D7PN82-F1
#
_entry.id   AF-A0A2D7PN82-F1
#
_cell.length_a   1.000
_cell.length_b   1.000
_cell.length_c   1.000
_cell.angle_alpha   90.00
_cell.angle_beta   90.00
_cell.angle_gamma   90.00
#
_symmetry.space_group_name_H-M   'P 1'
#
loop_
_entity.id
_entity.type
_entity.pdbx_description
1 polymer ?
#
loop_
_entity_poly.entity_id
_entity_poly.type
_entity_poly.pdbx_seq_one_letter_code
_entity_poly.pdbx_strand_id
1 'polypeptide(L)'
;MTNHPARQTLSEAQSKELLRPYGVTFAEEAVVADVDAAIRAAEAIDGAVAVKLGGDGIAHKTERGLVRLGVRGAAGVRAAAEELLALARADDGAVHLLVAEMIQGQRELIAGLIRDPQFGPCVVLGLGGVLAEALEDVTFAALPIDRSEADRMIDRLEQGRVFTESFRGEVAIDRSALVDLLMGLGRLAEERPDIASVDLNPVIVRAGCPIAVDALVELGPDAVSAETQPSESDDVIRARFGPLFHPRGIVVAGVSSHPGKFGFVTLHNLMRFGFEGSIFPVKPDGAEVLGCETLTGVDAVPDGAADMVFVCTPNRANVALLRACAKKGVRAAFIASAGYGEAGEEGRALQEELVAVADDLGMVMIGPNGQGVVSTPAHMCAQIVAPYPPSGSIGIASQSGNLVSSFMNYSVSTGVGVSKAVSLGNSAQVGLAEMLEYFAVDPDTHVALTYVESVGDGARFRQAASRLT
;
A
#
# COMPACT_ATOMS: atom_id res chain seq x y z
N MET A 1 -16.53 23.79 -0.73
CA MET A 1 -15.23 23.93 -0.05
C MET A 1 -15.41 23.41 1.37
N THR A 2 -15.27 22.11 1.53
CA THR A 2 -15.32 21.44 2.84
C THR A 2 -14.03 21.78 3.58
N ASN A 3 -14.17 22.49 4.69
CA ASN A 3 -13.07 22.88 5.58
C ASN A 3 -12.56 21.59 6.25
N HIS A 4 -11.57 20.93 5.67
CA HIS A 4 -10.87 19.84 6.37
C HIS A 4 -10.11 20.46 7.55
N PRO A 5 -10.20 19.89 8.76
CA PRO A 5 -9.41 20.40 9.89
C PRO A 5 -7.93 20.35 9.51
N ALA A 6 -7.25 21.48 9.69
CA ALA A 6 -5.83 21.59 9.39
C ALA A 6 -5.02 20.63 10.28
N ARG A 7 -3.90 20.11 9.76
CA ARG A 7 -2.95 19.38 10.60
C ARG A 7 -2.47 20.30 11.73
N GLN A 8 -2.41 19.76 12.93
CA GLN A 8 -1.95 20.48 14.11
C GLN A 8 -0.67 19.80 14.63
N THR A 9 0.40 20.57 14.76
CA THR A 9 1.64 20.09 15.34
C THR A 9 1.65 20.35 16.84
N LEU A 10 1.95 19.33 17.65
CA LEU A 10 2.10 19.48 19.09
C LEU A 10 3.47 20.10 19.44
N SER A 11 3.55 20.81 20.56
CA SER A 11 4.85 21.21 21.12
C SER A 11 5.68 19.96 21.48
N GLU A 12 7.00 20.12 21.59
CA GLU A 12 7.90 19.01 21.98
C GLU A 12 7.52 18.45 23.35
N ALA A 13 7.20 19.30 24.33
CA ALA A 13 6.79 18.85 25.67
C ALA A 13 5.49 18.02 25.63
N GLN A 14 4.48 18.48 24.89
CA GLN A 14 3.22 17.75 24.71
C GLN A 14 3.43 16.44 23.93
N SER A 15 4.29 16.46 22.90
CA SER A 15 4.66 15.26 22.13
C SER A 15 5.30 14.21 23.04
N LYS A 16 6.26 14.61 23.88
CA LYS A 16 6.90 13.71 24.86
C LYS A 16 5.91 13.20 25.91
N GLU A 17 5.08 14.08 26.47
CA GLU A 17 4.05 13.70 27.44
C GLU A 17 3.08 12.65 26.87
N LEU A 18 2.66 12.83 25.61
CA LEU A 18 1.80 11.89 24.90
C LEU A 18 2.47 10.53 24.68
N LEU A 19 3.77 10.51 24.40
CA LEU A 19 4.52 9.31 24.00
C LEU A 19 5.06 8.50 25.18
N ARG A 20 5.29 9.12 26.35
CA ARG A 20 5.80 8.44 27.56
C ARG A 20 4.98 7.20 27.97
N PRO A 21 3.63 7.22 28.01
CA PRO A 21 2.83 6.03 28.33
C PRO A 21 3.01 4.85 27.37
N TYR A 22 3.52 5.10 26.17
CA TYR A 22 3.73 4.07 25.15
C TYR A 22 5.13 3.44 25.19
N GLY A 23 5.96 3.79 26.18
CA GLY A 23 7.27 3.17 26.39
C GLY A 23 8.43 3.90 25.73
N VAL A 24 8.21 5.10 25.20
CA VAL A 24 9.31 5.95 24.71
C VAL A 24 10.10 6.48 25.90
N THR A 25 11.39 6.15 25.95
CA THR A 25 12.31 6.69 26.97
C THR A 25 12.87 8.02 26.51
N PHE A 26 12.66 9.07 27.31
CA PHE A 26 13.19 10.41 27.05
C PHE A 26 14.27 10.80 28.05
N ALA A 27 15.15 11.71 27.66
CA ALA A 27 16.08 12.38 28.57
C ALA A 27 15.33 13.10 29.71
N GLU A 28 16.00 13.24 30.86
CA GLU A 28 15.49 14.08 31.94
C GLU A 28 15.43 15.54 31.48
N GLU A 29 14.30 16.20 31.71
CA GLU A 29 14.07 17.57 31.25
C GLU A 29 13.10 18.34 32.14
N ALA A 30 13.17 19.66 32.05
CA ALA A 30 12.25 20.58 32.72
C ALA A 30 11.84 21.72 31.77
N VAL A 31 10.54 21.94 31.67
CA VAL A 31 9.96 23.13 31.02
C VAL A 31 9.87 24.25 32.06
N VAL A 32 10.46 25.40 31.75
CA VAL A 32 10.62 26.53 32.67
C VAL A 32 10.28 27.85 31.99
N ALA A 33 9.72 28.79 32.75
CA ALA A 33 9.22 30.06 32.21
C ALA A 33 10.31 31.14 32.07
N ASP A 34 11.39 31.04 32.84
CA ASP A 34 12.40 32.10 32.95
C ASP A 34 13.81 31.57 33.16
N VAL A 35 14.78 32.49 33.07
CA VAL A 35 16.22 32.22 33.15
C VAL A 35 16.62 31.67 34.53
N ASP A 36 16.06 32.19 35.61
CA ASP A 36 16.43 31.75 36.96
C ASP A 36 15.90 30.34 37.25
N ALA A 37 14.73 30.00 36.71
CA ALA A 37 14.19 28.65 36.73
C ALA A 37 15.01 27.70 35.86
N ALA A 38 15.51 28.15 34.70
CA ALA A 38 16.41 27.36 33.85
C ALA A 38 17.72 27.02 34.56
N ILE A 39 18.30 27.96 35.31
CA ILE A 39 19.50 27.71 36.11
C ILE A 39 19.22 26.64 37.17
N ARG A 40 18.13 26.78 37.95
CA ARG A 40 17.76 25.79 38.97
C ARG A 40 17.52 24.39 38.38
N ALA A 41 16.87 24.32 37.23
CA ALA A 41 16.67 23.07 36.52
C ALA A 41 17.99 22.43 36.08
N ALA A 42 18.91 23.23 35.53
CA ALA A 42 20.22 22.75 35.12
C ALA A 42 21.09 22.30 36.31
N GLU A 43 21.00 22.94 37.47
CA GLU A 43 21.70 22.55 38.70
C GLU A 43 21.22 21.21 39.27
N ALA A 44 19.98 20.80 38.95
CA ALA A 44 19.45 19.51 39.34
C ALA A 44 19.94 18.35 38.45
N ILE A 45 20.52 18.66 37.29
CA ILE A 45 21.04 17.68 36.33
C ILE A 45 22.56 17.56 36.49
N ASP A 46 23.07 16.34 36.61
CA ASP A 46 24.51 16.13 36.67
C ASP A 46 25.13 16.23 35.26
N GLY A 47 26.09 17.13 35.09
CA GLY A 47 26.83 17.30 33.84
C GLY A 47 26.42 18.50 32.99
N ALA A 48 26.43 18.32 31.66
CA ALA A 48 26.06 19.37 30.72
C ALA A 48 24.57 19.26 30.35
N VAL A 49 23.96 20.39 30.02
CA VAL A 49 22.55 20.45 29.60
C VAL A 49 22.42 20.98 28.18
N ALA A 50 21.31 20.60 27.54
CA ALA A 50 20.79 21.29 26.38
C ALA A 50 19.73 22.31 26.83
N VAL A 51 19.82 23.54 26.34
CA VAL A 51 18.79 24.57 26.55
C VAL A 51 18.11 24.82 25.21
N LYS A 52 16.79 24.69 25.15
CA LYS A 52 15.99 24.86 23.94
C LYS A 52 14.92 25.93 24.16
N LEU A 53 14.57 26.68 23.12
CA LEU A 53 13.36 27.51 23.11
C LEU A 53 12.18 26.68 22.61
N GLY A 54 11.11 26.60 23.40
CA GLY A 54 9.88 25.91 23.06
C GLY A 54 8.67 26.84 23.05
N GLY A 55 7.60 26.41 22.39
CA GLY A 55 6.34 27.13 22.27
C GLY A 55 5.40 26.41 21.31
N ASP A 56 4.11 26.71 21.36
CA ASP A 56 3.09 26.05 20.53
C ASP A 56 3.34 26.29 19.02
N GLY A 57 3.95 27.43 18.66
CA GLY A 57 4.36 27.75 17.28
C GLY A 57 5.75 27.22 16.88
N ILE A 58 6.44 26.44 17.73
CA ILE A 58 7.86 26.08 17.54
C ILE A 58 8.05 24.55 17.43
N ALA A 59 7.98 24.03 16.20
CA ALA A 59 8.28 22.64 15.85
C ALA A 59 9.77 22.42 15.48
N HIS A 60 10.24 22.99 14.35
CA HIS A 60 11.60 22.78 13.82
C HIS A 60 12.66 23.70 14.44
N LYS A 61 13.03 23.42 15.70
CA LYS A 61 13.93 24.25 16.52
C LYS A 61 15.35 24.37 15.97
N THR A 62 15.92 23.27 15.49
CA THR A 62 17.33 23.19 15.08
C THR A 62 17.62 24.12 13.89
N GLU A 63 16.75 24.13 12.88
CA GLU A 63 16.88 24.99 11.69
C GLU A 63 16.83 26.48 12.03
N ARG A 64 16.08 26.84 13.09
CA ARG A 64 15.98 28.21 13.59
C ARG A 64 17.09 28.57 14.57
N GLY A 65 18.03 27.65 14.84
CA GLY A 65 19.08 27.85 15.83
C GLY A 65 18.54 28.04 17.25
N LEU A 66 17.41 27.40 17.59
CA LEU A 66 16.74 27.53 18.89
C LEU A 66 17.19 26.48 19.92
N VAL A 67 18.38 25.91 19.71
CA VAL A 67 18.97 24.89 20.57
C VAL A 67 20.40 25.30 20.92
N ARG A 68 20.77 25.22 22.20
CA ARG A 68 22.14 25.38 22.70
C ARG A 68 22.53 24.08 23.41
N LEU A 69 23.57 23.43 22.91
CA LEU A 69 24.03 22.12 23.39
C LEU A 69 25.27 22.26 24.28
N GLY A 70 25.48 21.30 25.18
CA GLY A 70 26.70 21.21 25.99
C GLY A 70 26.89 22.36 26.99
N VAL A 71 25.82 23.03 27.41
CA VAL A 71 25.86 24.18 28.30
C VAL A 71 26.20 23.72 29.72
N ARG A 72 27.10 24.43 30.40
CA ARG A 72 27.58 24.09 31.75
C ARG A 72 27.57 25.29 32.68
N GLY A 73 27.18 25.06 33.92
CA GLY A 73 27.20 26.04 35.00
C GLY A 73 26.17 27.16 34.83
N ALA A 74 25.82 27.81 35.95
CA ALA A 74 24.79 28.85 35.99
C ALA A 74 25.02 30.00 35.00
N ALA A 75 26.28 30.44 34.83
CA ALA A 75 26.62 31.52 33.90
C ALA A 75 26.39 31.12 32.43
N GLY A 76 26.72 29.88 32.06
CA GLY A 76 26.49 29.37 30.70
C GLY A 76 25.00 29.23 30.40
N VAL A 77 24.24 28.68 31.35
CA VAL A 77 22.77 28.53 31.23
C VAL A 77 22.09 29.89 31.10
N ARG A 78 22.50 30.88 31.90
CA ARG A 78 22.00 32.26 31.80
C ARG A 78 22.20 32.82 30.40
N ALA A 79 23.42 32.77 29.89
CA ALA A 79 23.75 33.29 28.56
C ALA A 79 22.94 32.61 27.45
N ALA A 80 22.85 31.27 27.49
CA ALA A 80 22.08 30.50 26.52
C ALA A 80 20.58 30.82 26.59
N ALA A 81 20.01 30.92 27.79
CA ALA A 81 18.59 31.23 28.00
C ALA A 81 18.22 32.65 27.52
N GLU A 82 19.03 33.65 27.86
CA GLU A 82 18.84 35.04 27.42
C GLU A 82 18.94 35.17 25.89
N GLU A 83 19.92 34.50 25.29
CA GLU A 83 20.09 34.46 23.83
C GLU A 83 18.87 33.82 23.14
N LEU A 84 18.40 32.67 23.64
CA LEU A 84 17.26 31.95 23.07
C LEU A 84 15.96 32.74 23.19
N LEU A 85 15.69 33.35 24.35
CA LEU A 85 14.51 34.20 24.53
C LEU A 85 14.53 35.42 23.59
N ALA A 86 15.71 35.97 23.27
CA ALA A 86 15.85 37.06 22.32
C ALA A 86 15.59 36.65 20.86
N LEU A 87 15.63 35.35 20.54
CA LEU A 87 15.32 34.81 19.20
C LEU A 87 13.82 34.53 18.99
N ALA A 88 12.99 34.68 20.02
CA ALA A 88 11.55 34.52 19.93
C ALA A 88 10.94 35.56 18.98
N ARG A 89 9.96 35.12 18.18
CA ARG A 89 9.21 35.94 17.22
C ARG A 89 7.77 36.10 17.70
N ALA A 90 7.09 37.15 17.23
CA ALA A 90 5.68 37.36 17.57
C ALA A 90 4.78 36.17 17.17
N ASP A 91 5.08 35.54 16.03
CA ASP A 91 4.33 34.40 15.51
C ASP A 91 4.56 33.10 16.30
N ASP A 92 5.55 33.05 17.19
CA ASP A 92 5.80 31.89 18.05
C ASP A 92 4.78 31.78 19.20
N GLY A 93 4.07 32.87 19.48
CA GLY A 93 3.14 32.96 20.61
C GLY A 93 3.86 32.99 21.96
N ALA A 94 3.27 32.35 22.96
CA ALA A 94 3.89 32.21 24.28
C ALA A 94 5.03 31.18 24.21
N VAL A 95 6.24 31.63 24.57
CA VAL A 95 7.45 30.79 24.57
C VAL A 95 7.87 30.42 25.99
N HIS A 96 8.61 29.32 26.10
CA HIS A 96 9.23 28.82 27.31
C HIS A 96 10.63 28.28 27.00
N LEU A 97 11.42 28.00 28.03
CA LEU A 97 12.68 27.29 27.91
C LEU A 97 12.48 25.83 28.30
N LEU A 98 13.17 24.94 27.60
CA LEU A 98 13.28 23.53 27.96
C LEU A 98 14.75 23.25 28.27
N VAL A 99 15.02 22.81 29.50
CA VAL A 99 16.35 22.41 29.96
C VAL A 99 16.37 20.90 30.06
N ALA A 100 17.22 20.24 29.28
CA ALA A 100 17.32 18.78 29.23
C ALA A 100 18.73 18.29 29.49
N GLU A 101 18.86 17.09 30.03
CA GLU A 101 20.11 16.36 30.14
C GLU A 101 20.77 16.23 28.75
N MET A 102 22.06 16.55 28.64
CA MET A 102 22.80 16.34 27.41
C MET A 102 23.17 14.86 27.25
N ILE A 103 22.31 14.11 26.56
CA ILE A 103 22.60 12.73 26.18
C ILE A 103 23.71 12.71 25.13
N GLN A 104 24.72 11.88 25.35
CA GLN A 104 25.80 11.64 24.39
C GLN A 104 25.85 10.16 24.04
N GLY A 105 26.03 9.88 22.76
CA GLY A 105 26.22 8.54 22.23
C GLY A 105 26.81 8.63 20.83
N GLN A 106 27.50 7.57 20.41
CA GLN A 106 28.07 7.49 19.05
C GLN A 106 27.09 6.89 18.03
N ARG A 107 25.90 6.48 18.50
CA ARG A 107 24.89 5.78 17.72
C ARG A 107 23.54 6.48 17.91
N GLU A 108 22.97 6.88 16.79
CA GLU A 108 21.69 7.56 16.71
C GLU A 108 20.80 6.78 15.76
N LEU A 109 19.52 6.67 16.12
CA LEU A 109 18.47 6.06 15.33
C LEU A 109 17.38 7.11 15.10
N ILE A 110 16.53 6.87 14.11
CA ILE A 110 15.22 7.49 13.99
C ILE A 110 14.17 6.42 14.23
N ALA A 111 13.09 6.78 14.91
CA ALA A 111 11.93 5.92 15.06
C ALA A 111 10.67 6.78 14.94
N GLY A 112 9.60 6.22 14.41
CA GLY A 112 8.41 7.03 14.17
C GLY A 112 7.19 6.25 13.73
N LEU A 113 6.16 7.02 13.45
CA LEU A 113 4.89 6.57 12.92
C LEU A 113 4.53 7.46 11.74
N ILE A 114 4.06 6.85 10.66
CA ILE A 114 3.43 7.56 9.55
C ILE A 114 2.11 6.89 9.22
N ARG A 115 1.15 7.64 8.66
CA ARG A 115 -0.05 7.06 8.04
C ARG A 115 0.09 7.12 6.52
N ASP A 116 0.36 5.96 5.93
CA ASP A 116 0.40 5.78 4.48
C ASP A 116 -1.04 5.71 3.91
N PRO A 117 -1.32 6.36 2.77
CA PRO A 117 -2.66 6.34 2.17
C PRO A 117 -3.16 4.96 1.74
N GLN A 118 -2.27 4.02 1.42
CA GLN A 118 -2.62 2.67 0.96
C GLN A 118 -2.51 1.64 2.07
N PHE A 119 -1.45 1.71 2.89
CA PHE A 119 -1.15 0.71 3.92
C PHE A 119 -1.62 1.10 5.32
N GLY A 120 -2.14 2.32 5.49
CA GLY A 120 -2.59 2.82 6.78
C GLY A 120 -1.39 3.14 7.69
N PRO A 121 -1.53 3.00 9.02
CA PRO A 121 -0.45 3.32 9.93
C PRO A 121 0.74 2.36 9.77
N CYS A 122 1.95 2.92 9.74
CA CYS A 122 3.21 2.21 9.60
C CYS A 122 4.23 2.72 10.62
N VAL A 123 4.84 1.79 11.37
CA VAL A 123 6.00 2.10 12.21
C VAL A 123 7.24 2.22 11.32
N VAL A 124 8.09 3.20 11.65
CA VAL A 124 9.34 3.51 10.96
C VAL A 124 10.49 3.31 11.93
N LEU A 125 11.57 2.69 11.44
CA LEU A 125 12.87 2.62 12.13
C LEU A 125 13.96 2.92 11.10
N GLY A 126 14.96 3.71 11.47
CA GLY A 126 16.09 3.98 10.58
C GLY A 126 17.34 4.42 11.34
N LEU A 127 18.41 4.62 10.60
CA LEU A 127 19.62 5.25 11.13
C LEU A 127 19.41 6.75 11.34
N GLY A 128 19.94 7.28 12.44
CA GLY A 128 19.93 8.70 12.78
C GLY A 128 21.31 9.35 12.66
N GLY A 129 21.35 10.66 12.90
CA GLY A 129 22.56 11.47 12.87
C GLY A 129 23.00 11.89 11.47
N VAL A 130 24.18 12.51 11.38
CA VAL A 130 24.70 13.17 10.14
C VAL A 130 24.81 12.21 8.95
N LEU A 131 24.96 10.91 9.20
CA LEU A 131 25.06 9.90 8.14
C LEU A 131 23.69 9.40 7.64
N ALA A 132 22.59 9.70 8.34
CA ALA A 132 21.24 9.25 7.99
C ALA A 132 20.82 9.77 6.60
N GLU A 133 21.05 11.06 6.33
CA GLU A 133 20.74 11.70 5.04
C GLU A 133 21.52 11.10 3.86
N ALA A 134 22.70 10.53 4.13
CA ALA A 134 23.57 9.98 3.09
C ALA A 134 23.36 8.47 2.86
N LEU A 135 22.81 7.75 3.84
CA LEU A 135 22.65 6.30 3.80
C LEU A 135 21.23 5.84 3.49
N GLU A 136 20.20 6.65 3.80
CA GLU A 136 18.78 6.32 3.59
C GLU A 136 18.35 4.92 4.11
N ASP A 137 19.03 4.42 5.15
CA ASP A 137 18.80 3.09 5.74
C ASP A 137 17.61 3.15 6.70
N VAL A 138 16.42 2.88 6.16
CA VAL A 138 15.13 2.95 6.84
C VAL A 138 14.29 1.71 6.53
N THR A 139 13.54 1.25 7.52
CA THR A 139 12.59 0.15 7.39
C THR A 139 11.20 0.57 7.87
N PHE A 140 10.18 -0.05 7.26
CA PHE A 140 8.77 0.21 7.52
C PHE A 140 8.04 -1.09 7.83
N ALA A 141 7.09 -1.04 8.75
CA ALA A 141 6.13 -2.10 8.97
C ALA A 141 4.72 -1.55 9.16
N ALA A 142 3.80 -1.98 8.31
CA ALA A 142 2.39 -1.65 8.40
C ALA A 142 1.72 -2.42 9.55
N LEU A 143 0.83 -1.78 10.30
CA LEU A 143 0.19 -2.38 11.47
C LEU A 143 -0.90 -3.40 11.13
N PRO A 144 -1.19 -4.37 12.01
CA PRO A 144 -0.57 -4.56 13.33
C PRO A 144 0.84 -5.15 13.20
N ILE A 145 1.72 -4.80 14.14
CA ILE A 145 3.05 -5.42 14.26
C ILE A 145 3.12 -6.22 15.56
N ASP A 146 3.87 -7.32 15.53
CA ASP A 146 4.21 -8.09 16.72
C ASP A 146 5.72 -7.98 17.00
N ARG A 147 6.16 -8.61 18.11
CA ARG A 147 7.59 -8.60 18.47
C ARG A 147 8.47 -9.23 17.39
N SER A 148 8.00 -10.25 16.68
CA SER A 148 8.78 -10.88 15.60
C SER A 148 8.96 -9.92 14.42
N GLU A 149 7.94 -9.14 14.07
CA GLU A 149 8.04 -8.16 12.99
C GLU A 149 8.94 -6.98 13.40
N ALA A 150 8.83 -6.51 14.65
CA ALA A 150 9.75 -5.51 15.20
C ALA A 150 11.21 -5.99 15.18
N ASP A 151 11.46 -7.25 15.52
CA ASP A 151 12.79 -7.86 15.38
C ASP A 151 13.27 -7.88 13.93
N ARG A 152 12.40 -8.27 12.98
CA ARG A 152 12.75 -8.24 11.54
C ARG A 152 13.01 -6.84 11.02
N MET A 153 12.32 -5.82 11.53
CA MET A 153 12.63 -4.43 11.20
C MET A 153 14.09 -4.11 11.56
N ILE A 154 14.51 -4.45 12.78
CA ILE A 154 15.89 -4.22 13.24
C ILE A 154 16.91 -4.97 12.36
N ASP A 155 16.61 -6.22 11.98
CA ASP A 155 17.49 -7.03 11.15
C ASP A 155 17.55 -6.58 9.67
N ARG A 156 16.53 -5.86 9.19
CA ARG A 156 16.46 -5.35 7.81
C ARG A 156 17.26 -4.07 7.60
N LEU A 157 17.68 -3.38 8.66
CA LEU A 157 18.60 -2.25 8.54
C LEU A 157 19.93 -2.75 7.98
N GLU A 158 20.38 -2.19 6.86
CA GLU A 158 21.61 -2.61 6.18
C GLU A 158 22.83 -2.52 7.11
N GLN A 159 22.86 -1.48 7.96
CA GLN A 159 23.90 -1.28 8.97
C GLN A 159 23.46 -1.71 10.37
N GLY A 160 22.37 -2.47 10.52
CA GLY A 160 21.81 -2.88 11.81
C GLY A 160 22.82 -3.59 12.73
N ARG A 161 23.81 -4.28 12.15
CA ARG A 161 24.91 -4.94 12.88
C ARG A 161 25.78 -3.97 13.70
N VAL A 162 25.93 -2.73 13.27
CA VAL A 162 26.68 -1.69 14.02
C VAL A 162 25.99 -1.34 15.34
N PHE A 163 24.68 -1.58 15.43
CA PHE A 163 23.87 -1.30 16.62
C PHE A 163 23.69 -2.53 17.49
N THR A 164 23.52 -3.71 16.88
CA THR A 164 23.24 -4.97 17.59
C THR A 164 24.50 -5.70 18.07
N GLU A 165 25.68 -5.28 17.65
CA GLU A 165 26.98 -5.79 18.14
C GLU A 165 27.74 -4.69 18.92
N SER A 166 28.64 -5.11 19.82
CA SER A 166 29.55 -4.16 20.47
C SER A 166 30.57 -3.63 19.46
N PHE A 167 30.64 -2.32 19.31
CA PHE A 167 31.46 -1.67 18.27
C PHE A 167 32.18 -0.45 18.84
N ARG A 168 33.50 -0.35 18.58
CA ARG A 168 34.35 0.80 19.00
C ARG A 168 34.20 1.23 20.48
N GLY A 169 34.05 0.27 21.38
CA GLY A 169 33.95 0.54 22.83
C GLY A 169 32.53 0.86 23.32
N GLU A 170 31.55 0.86 22.42
CA GLU A 170 30.13 0.98 22.77
C GLU A 170 29.50 -0.41 22.96
N VAL A 171 28.62 -0.53 23.95
CA VAL A 171 27.86 -1.76 24.25
C VAL A 171 26.77 -1.96 23.19
N ALA A 172 26.45 -3.18 22.77
CA ALA A 172 25.29 -3.43 21.90
C ALA A 172 24.01 -2.74 22.41
N ILE A 173 23.14 -2.31 21.49
CA ILE A 173 21.82 -1.80 21.86
C ILE A 173 21.03 -2.89 22.58
N ASP A 174 20.28 -2.51 23.61
CA ASP A 174 19.27 -3.36 24.20
C ASP A 174 18.15 -3.54 23.17
N ARG A 175 18.23 -4.66 22.47
CA ARG A 175 17.28 -5.03 21.44
C ARG A 175 15.86 -5.14 21.97
N SER A 176 15.68 -5.58 23.22
CA SER A 176 14.34 -5.67 23.82
C SER A 176 13.76 -4.29 24.03
N ALA A 177 14.57 -3.32 24.48
CA ALA A 177 14.13 -1.93 24.63
C ALA A 177 13.74 -1.29 23.28
N LEU A 178 14.49 -1.58 22.20
CA LEU A 178 14.13 -1.10 20.86
C LEU A 178 12.84 -1.75 20.35
N VAL A 179 12.65 -3.06 20.55
CA VAL A 179 11.39 -3.74 20.21
C VAL A 179 10.21 -3.16 21.00
N ASP A 180 10.38 -2.89 22.30
CA ASP A 180 9.34 -2.30 23.14
C ASP A 180 8.97 -0.88 22.68
N LEU A 181 9.95 -0.09 22.23
CA LEU A 181 9.71 1.21 21.59
C LEU A 181 8.83 1.08 20.34
N LEU A 182 9.19 0.18 19.41
CA LEU A 182 8.45 -0.01 18.15
C LEU A 182 7.04 -0.53 18.41
N MET A 183 6.88 -1.51 19.30
CA MET A 183 5.58 -2.01 19.74
C MET A 183 4.75 -0.91 20.41
N GLY A 184 5.40 -0.01 21.14
CA GLY A 184 4.80 1.20 21.72
C GLY A 184 4.19 2.12 20.68
N LEU A 185 4.96 2.44 19.64
CA LEU A 185 4.49 3.24 18.50
C LEU A 185 3.35 2.53 17.75
N GLY A 186 3.40 1.20 17.66
CA GLY A 186 2.31 0.39 17.14
C GLY A 186 1.01 0.58 17.93
N ARG A 187 1.05 0.37 19.25
CA ARG A 187 -0.13 0.56 20.13
C ARG A 187 -0.67 1.99 20.06
N LEU A 188 0.21 2.99 20.05
CA LEU A 188 -0.16 4.39 19.89
C LEU A 188 -1.00 4.61 18.63
N ALA A 189 -0.58 4.05 17.49
CA ALA A 189 -1.26 4.25 16.22
C ALA A 189 -2.66 3.60 16.17
N GLU A 190 -2.86 2.50 16.90
CA GLU A 190 -4.16 1.83 17.04
C GLU A 190 -5.09 2.60 18.00
N GLU A 191 -4.57 3.09 19.12
CA GLU A 191 -5.33 3.81 20.14
C GLU A 191 -5.63 5.28 19.76
N ARG A 192 -4.84 5.87 18.87
CA ARG A 192 -4.90 7.29 18.46
C ARG A 192 -4.96 7.48 16.94
N PRO A 193 -6.14 7.27 16.31
CA PRO A 193 -6.34 7.45 14.88
C PRO A 193 -6.14 8.90 14.39
N ASP A 194 -6.18 9.86 15.30
CA ASP A 194 -5.94 11.29 15.05
C ASP A 194 -4.46 11.64 14.89
N ILE A 195 -3.53 10.77 15.28
CA ILE A 195 -2.09 11.00 15.06
C ILE A 195 -1.75 10.71 13.60
N ALA A 196 -1.37 11.75 12.86
CA ALA A 196 -0.94 11.63 11.46
C ALA A 196 0.51 11.15 11.35
N SER A 197 1.39 11.64 12.21
CA SER A 197 2.80 11.26 12.24
C SER A 197 3.42 11.42 13.64
N VAL A 198 4.44 10.62 13.91
CA VAL A 198 5.36 10.75 15.05
C VAL A 198 6.78 10.68 14.51
N ASP A 199 7.62 11.63 14.91
CA ASP A 199 9.05 11.65 14.63
C ASP A 199 9.85 11.70 15.93
N LEU A 200 10.64 10.65 16.18
CA LEU A 200 11.63 10.58 17.25
C LEU A 200 13.02 10.67 16.62
N ASN A 201 13.57 11.87 16.60
CA ASN A 201 14.85 12.14 15.94
C ASN A 201 15.70 13.19 16.69
N PRO A 202 16.86 12.83 17.25
CA PRO A 202 17.44 11.49 17.30
C PRO A 202 16.95 10.65 18.50
N VAL A 203 17.00 9.33 18.33
CA VAL A 203 17.01 8.33 19.40
C VAL A 203 18.46 7.91 19.64
N ILE A 204 19.07 8.41 20.71
CA ILE A 204 20.48 8.21 21.04
C ILE A 204 20.63 6.95 21.89
N VAL A 205 21.59 6.08 21.55
CA VAL A 205 21.90 4.87 22.33
C VAL A 205 22.95 5.19 23.39
N ARG A 206 22.56 5.17 24.68
CA ARG A 206 23.45 5.37 25.83
C ARG A 206 23.51 4.12 26.69
N ALA A 207 24.71 3.54 26.84
CA ALA A 207 24.92 2.31 27.60
C ALA A 207 23.96 1.16 27.18
N GLY A 208 23.66 1.09 25.88
CA GLY A 208 22.72 0.13 25.29
C GLY A 208 21.26 0.60 25.27
N CYS A 209 20.85 1.58 26.09
CA CYS A 209 19.46 2.03 26.15
C CYS A 209 19.14 3.07 25.05
N PRO A 210 18.08 2.90 24.24
CA PRO A 210 17.61 3.91 23.30
C PRO A 210 16.87 5.04 24.03
N ILE A 211 17.35 6.28 23.88
CA ILE A 211 16.81 7.47 24.54
C ILE A 211 16.47 8.51 23.47
N ALA A 212 15.20 8.84 23.31
CA ALA A 212 14.77 9.94 22.45
C ALA A 212 15.10 11.29 23.12
N VAL A 213 15.72 12.20 22.39
CA VAL A 213 16.06 13.56 22.89
C VAL A 213 15.15 14.65 22.31
N ASP A 214 14.44 14.32 21.24
CA ASP A 214 13.43 15.16 20.61
C ASP A 214 12.22 14.30 20.22
N ALA A 215 11.06 14.94 20.10
CA ALA A 215 9.84 14.32 19.62
C ALA A 215 8.93 15.36 18.96
N LEU A 216 8.38 15.00 17.81
CA LEU A 216 7.36 15.77 17.12
C LEU A 216 6.17 14.87 16.81
N VAL A 217 4.98 15.31 17.21
CA VAL A 217 3.72 14.64 16.87
C VAL A 217 2.86 15.60 16.05
N GLU A 218 2.40 15.12 14.90
CA GLU A 218 1.39 15.82 14.11
C GLU A 218 0.04 15.10 14.25
N LEU A 219 -0.98 15.89 14.57
CA LEU A 219 -2.37 15.47 14.54
C LEU A 219 -2.97 15.81 13.18
N GLY A 220 -3.85 14.95 12.69
CA GLY A 220 -4.62 15.13 11.47
C GLY A 220 -6.11 14.86 11.71
N PRO A 221 -6.94 14.99 10.65
CA PRO A 221 -8.30 14.44 10.72
C PRO A 221 -8.21 12.96 11.11
N ASP A 222 -9.15 12.50 11.94
CA ASP A 222 -9.28 11.08 12.27
C ASP A 222 -9.18 10.27 10.97
N ALA A 223 -8.14 9.45 10.88
CA ALA A 223 -8.06 8.50 9.80
C ALA A 223 -9.27 7.58 9.95
N VAL A 224 -10.14 7.53 8.95
CA VAL A 224 -11.20 6.54 8.90
C VAL A 224 -10.50 5.20 9.00
N SER A 225 -10.67 4.51 10.13
CA SER A 225 -10.19 3.15 10.29
C SER A 225 -10.84 2.36 9.18
N ALA A 226 -10.04 1.87 8.24
CA ALA A 226 -10.51 0.91 7.26
C ALA A 226 -10.99 -0.30 8.06
N GLU A 227 -12.31 -0.38 8.28
CA GLU A 227 -12.91 -1.52 8.93
C GLU A 227 -12.45 -2.76 8.15
N THR A 228 -11.74 -3.65 8.85
CA THR A 228 -11.32 -4.91 8.25
C THR A 228 -12.58 -5.68 7.93
N GLN A 229 -13.01 -5.65 6.67
CA GLN A 229 -14.18 -6.41 6.26
C GLN A 229 -13.91 -7.89 6.55
N PRO A 230 -14.87 -8.61 7.12
CA PRO A 230 -14.70 -10.02 7.40
C PRO A 230 -14.36 -10.76 6.09
N SER A 231 -13.29 -11.56 6.13
CA SER A 231 -12.87 -12.36 4.97
C SER A 231 -14.04 -13.23 4.50
N GLU A 232 -14.38 -13.12 3.22
CA GLU A 232 -15.31 -14.04 2.58
C GLU A 232 -14.80 -15.49 2.71
N SER A 233 -15.72 -16.45 2.83
CA SER A 233 -15.37 -17.87 2.86
C SER A 233 -14.80 -18.33 1.51
N ASP A 234 -13.90 -19.31 1.54
CA ASP A 234 -13.24 -19.86 0.35
C ASP A 234 -14.21 -20.27 -0.76
N ASP A 235 -15.35 -20.87 -0.41
CA ASP A 235 -16.37 -21.29 -1.39
C ASP A 235 -17.02 -20.10 -2.11
N VAL A 236 -17.23 -18.98 -1.41
CA VAL A 236 -17.79 -17.75 -1.99
C VAL A 236 -16.80 -17.13 -2.97
N ILE A 237 -15.52 -17.05 -2.59
CA ILE A 237 -14.45 -16.52 -3.45
C ILE A 237 -14.30 -17.38 -4.71
N ARG A 238 -14.27 -18.72 -4.56
CA ARG A 238 -14.23 -19.64 -5.70
C ARG A 238 -15.45 -19.49 -6.60
N ALA A 239 -16.65 -19.44 -6.03
CA ALA A 239 -17.88 -19.31 -6.80
C ALA A 239 -17.96 -18.00 -7.59
N ARG A 240 -17.45 -16.91 -7.00
CA ARG A 240 -17.36 -15.58 -7.64
C ARG A 240 -16.52 -15.62 -8.92
N PHE A 241 -15.34 -16.23 -8.88
CA PHE A 241 -14.41 -16.27 -10.01
C PHE A 241 -14.57 -17.48 -10.94
N GLY A 242 -15.38 -18.48 -10.56
CA GLY A 242 -15.70 -19.64 -11.40
C GLY A 242 -16.16 -19.27 -12.82
N PRO A 243 -17.14 -18.35 -13.00
CA PRO A 243 -17.56 -17.86 -14.31
C PRO A 243 -16.44 -17.27 -15.18
N LEU A 244 -15.36 -16.77 -14.58
CA LEU A 244 -14.24 -16.16 -15.31
C LEU A 244 -13.23 -17.20 -15.79
N PHE A 245 -12.89 -18.20 -14.97
CA PHE A 245 -11.81 -19.16 -15.27
C PHE A 245 -12.29 -20.56 -15.69
N HIS A 246 -13.54 -20.91 -15.40
CA HIS A 246 -14.17 -22.17 -15.80
C HIS A 246 -15.58 -21.94 -16.40
N PRO A 247 -15.72 -21.05 -17.41
CA PRO A 247 -17.02 -20.80 -18.02
C PRO A 247 -17.52 -22.01 -18.81
N ARG A 248 -18.82 -22.30 -18.74
CA ARG A 248 -19.50 -23.29 -19.62
C ARG A 248 -19.74 -22.73 -21.03
N GLY A 249 -19.76 -21.41 -21.15
CA GLY A 249 -19.83 -20.73 -22.43
C GLY A 249 -19.42 -19.26 -22.35
N ILE A 250 -18.93 -18.73 -23.47
CA ILE A 250 -18.35 -17.40 -23.59
C ILE A 250 -19.03 -16.65 -24.75
N VAL A 251 -19.55 -15.46 -24.46
CA VAL A 251 -19.95 -14.49 -25.48
C VAL A 251 -18.73 -13.71 -25.93
N VAL A 252 -18.42 -13.69 -27.23
CA VAL A 252 -17.37 -12.81 -27.77
C VAL A 252 -18.05 -11.65 -28.47
N ALA A 253 -18.07 -10.47 -27.84
CA ALA A 253 -18.76 -9.29 -28.35
C ALA A 253 -17.83 -8.38 -29.15
N GLY A 254 -18.24 -7.99 -30.35
CA GLY A 254 -17.41 -7.17 -31.24
C GLY A 254 -16.50 -8.00 -32.15
N VAL A 255 -16.99 -9.17 -32.58
CA VAL A 255 -16.27 -10.03 -33.54
C VAL A 255 -16.12 -9.31 -34.87
N SER A 256 -14.96 -9.50 -35.50
CA SER A 256 -14.61 -8.92 -36.80
C SER A 256 -14.10 -10.01 -37.72
N SER A 257 -14.30 -9.84 -39.03
CA SER A 257 -13.67 -10.69 -40.05
C SER A 257 -12.21 -10.32 -40.33
N HIS A 258 -11.72 -9.19 -39.80
CA HIS A 258 -10.36 -8.73 -40.03
C HIS A 258 -9.38 -9.37 -39.02
N PRO A 259 -8.34 -10.10 -39.46
CA PRO A 259 -7.44 -10.85 -38.57
C PRO A 259 -6.72 -10.04 -37.49
N GLY A 260 -6.43 -8.76 -37.77
CA GLY A 260 -5.78 -7.86 -36.81
C GLY A 260 -6.71 -7.19 -35.78
N LYS A 261 -8.01 -7.53 -35.73
CA LYS A 261 -8.95 -6.95 -34.76
C LYS A 261 -9.11 -7.87 -33.56
N PHE A 262 -9.21 -7.29 -32.36
CA PHE A 262 -9.27 -8.02 -31.09
C PHE A 262 -10.33 -9.12 -31.06
N GLY A 263 -11.56 -8.84 -31.51
CA GLY A 263 -12.63 -9.84 -31.54
C GLY A 263 -12.35 -11.02 -32.48
N PHE A 264 -11.58 -10.84 -33.56
CA PHE A 264 -11.13 -11.95 -34.39
C PHE A 264 -10.11 -12.80 -33.65
N VAL A 265 -9.10 -12.15 -33.05
CA VAL A 265 -7.99 -12.84 -32.35
C VAL A 265 -8.51 -13.66 -31.18
N THR A 266 -9.40 -13.09 -30.36
CA THR A 266 -10.01 -13.83 -29.25
C THR A 266 -10.80 -15.04 -29.73
N LEU A 267 -11.65 -14.89 -30.75
CA LEU A 267 -12.43 -16.00 -31.30
C LEU A 267 -11.51 -17.10 -31.86
N HIS A 268 -10.50 -16.69 -32.65
CA HIS A 268 -9.49 -17.60 -33.18
C HIS A 268 -8.79 -18.39 -32.07
N ASN A 269 -8.37 -17.73 -31.00
CA ASN A 269 -7.62 -18.37 -29.93
C ASN A 269 -8.45 -19.38 -29.15
N LEU A 270 -9.70 -19.02 -28.81
CA LEU A 270 -10.64 -19.94 -28.16
C LEU A 270 -10.82 -21.22 -28.99
N MET A 271 -10.99 -21.10 -30.31
CA MET A 271 -11.12 -22.24 -31.21
C MET A 271 -9.81 -23.02 -31.38
N ARG A 272 -8.69 -22.30 -31.55
CA ARG A 272 -7.37 -22.89 -31.84
C ARG A 272 -6.86 -23.75 -30.70
N PHE A 273 -7.10 -23.32 -29.46
CA PHE A 273 -6.63 -24.01 -28.25
C PHE A 273 -7.69 -24.95 -27.65
N GLY A 274 -8.84 -25.09 -28.30
CA GLY A 274 -9.80 -26.15 -28.01
C GLY A 274 -10.65 -25.91 -26.78
N PHE A 275 -11.08 -24.67 -26.53
CA PHE A 275 -12.04 -24.38 -25.47
C PHE A 275 -13.27 -25.28 -25.63
N GLU A 276 -13.58 -26.05 -24.57
CA GLU A 276 -14.61 -27.10 -24.64
C GLU A 276 -16.04 -26.57 -24.44
N GLY A 277 -16.18 -25.36 -23.88
CA GLY A 277 -17.46 -24.71 -23.70
C GLY A 277 -18.03 -24.08 -24.98
N SER A 278 -19.28 -23.62 -24.89
CA SER A 278 -19.95 -22.96 -26.02
C SER A 278 -19.35 -21.59 -26.31
N ILE A 279 -19.07 -21.28 -27.59
CA ILE A 279 -18.61 -19.95 -28.01
C ILE A 279 -19.75 -19.26 -28.77
N PHE A 280 -20.13 -18.06 -28.33
CA PHE A 280 -21.19 -17.25 -28.94
C PHE A 280 -20.58 -15.97 -29.55
N PRO A 281 -20.12 -16.01 -30.80
CA PRO A 281 -19.58 -14.83 -31.46
C PRO A 281 -20.71 -13.86 -31.83
N VAL A 282 -20.63 -12.61 -31.35
CA VAL A 282 -21.63 -11.57 -31.60
C VAL A 282 -21.07 -10.51 -32.53
N LYS A 283 -21.76 -10.33 -33.66
CA LYS A 283 -21.42 -9.40 -34.74
C LYS A 283 -22.70 -8.82 -35.36
N PRO A 284 -22.87 -7.48 -35.42
CA PRO A 284 -24.14 -6.86 -35.83
C PRO A 284 -24.67 -7.24 -37.21
N ASP A 285 -23.80 -7.56 -38.17
CA ASP A 285 -24.18 -7.92 -39.54
C ASP A 285 -24.43 -9.42 -39.73
N GLY A 286 -24.21 -10.25 -38.70
CA GLY A 286 -24.41 -11.70 -38.76
C GLY A 286 -23.48 -12.45 -39.71
N ALA A 287 -22.44 -11.80 -40.24
CA ALA A 287 -21.55 -12.46 -41.20
C ALA A 287 -20.72 -13.56 -40.52
N GLU A 288 -20.45 -14.63 -41.26
CA GLU A 288 -19.62 -15.74 -40.80
C GLU A 288 -18.18 -15.28 -40.54
N VAL A 289 -17.58 -15.76 -39.45
CA VAL A 289 -16.18 -15.53 -39.10
C VAL A 289 -15.55 -16.84 -38.64
N LEU A 290 -14.41 -17.21 -39.23
CA LEU A 290 -13.68 -18.44 -38.90
C LEU A 290 -14.49 -19.74 -39.06
N GLY A 291 -15.48 -19.75 -39.97
CA GLY A 291 -16.36 -20.91 -40.14
C GLY A 291 -17.52 -20.96 -39.14
N CYS A 292 -17.69 -19.94 -38.30
CA CYS A 292 -18.76 -19.85 -37.31
C CYS A 292 -19.82 -18.84 -37.73
N GLU A 293 -21.08 -19.25 -37.68
CA GLU A 293 -22.22 -18.32 -37.73
C GLU A 293 -22.17 -17.38 -36.54
N THR A 294 -22.43 -16.09 -36.78
CA THR A 294 -22.39 -15.06 -35.73
C THR A 294 -23.80 -14.60 -35.37
N LEU A 295 -24.00 -14.33 -34.09
CA LEU A 295 -25.26 -13.79 -33.58
C LEU A 295 -25.30 -12.28 -33.82
N THR A 296 -26.44 -11.76 -34.27
CA THR A 296 -26.62 -10.31 -34.51
C THR A 296 -26.70 -9.48 -33.23
N GLY A 297 -26.89 -10.13 -32.08
CA GLY A 297 -26.92 -9.51 -30.77
C GLY A 297 -26.90 -10.54 -29.63
N VAL A 298 -26.63 -10.05 -28.41
CA VAL A 298 -26.59 -10.90 -27.20
C VAL A 298 -27.94 -11.50 -26.87
N ASP A 299 -29.04 -10.87 -27.27
CA ASP A 299 -30.39 -11.38 -27.02
C ASP A 299 -30.66 -12.74 -27.69
N ALA A 300 -29.89 -13.10 -28.72
CA ALA A 300 -29.95 -14.40 -29.38
C ALA A 300 -29.16 -15.50 -28.65
N VAL A 301 -28.37 -15.16 -27.63
CA VAL A 301 -27.70 -16.16 -26.78
C VAL A 301 -28.76 -16.88 -25.95
N PRO A 302 -28.74 -18.22 -25.87
CA PRO A 302 -29.66 -18.96 -25.01
C PRO A 302 -29.44 -18.63 -23.53
N ASP A 303 -30.53 -18.50 -22.78
CA ASP A 303 -30.47 -18.13 -21.36
C ASP A 303 -29.69 -19.18 -20.56
N GLY A 304 -28.74 -18.73 -19.74
CA GLY A 304 -27.90 -19.58 -18.89
C GLY A 304 -26.83 -20.40 -19.62
N ALA A 305 -26.68 -20.22 -20.95
CA ALA A 305 -25.71 -20.97 -21.76
C ALA A 305 -24.30 -20.36 -21.77
N ALA A 306 -24.15 -19.10 -21.34
CA ALA A 306 -22.85 -18.44 -21.21
C ALA A 306 -22.69 -17.87 -19.79
N ASP A 307 -21.48 -18.00 -19.25
CA ASP A 307 -21.11 -17.51 -17.92
C ASP A 307 -20.25 -16.24 -18.01
N MET A 308 -19.53 -16.06 -19.13
CA MET A 308 -18.60 -14.95 -19.36
C MET A 308 -18.88 -14.22 -20.66
N VAL A 309 -18.64 -12.90 -20.69
CA VAL A 309 -18.52 -12.11 -21.92
C VAL A 309 -17.11 -11.54 -22.08
N PHE A 310 -16.53 -11.68 -23.27
CA PHE A 310 -15.30 -11.01 -23.68
C PHE A 310 -15.64 -9.84 -24.61
N VAL A 311 -15.36 -8.62 -24.17
CA VAL A 311 -15.84 -7.38 -24.81
C VAL A 311 -14.74 -6.72 -25.63
N CYS A 312 -14.95 -6.64 -26.95
CA CYS A 312 -14.10 -5.96 -27.92
C CYS A 312 -14.81 -4.76 -28.60
N THR A 313 -15.95 -4.32 -28.05
CA THR A 313 -16.75 -3.20 -28.60
C THR A 313 -16.22 -1.83 -28.17
N PRO A 314 -16.58 -0.73 -28.84
CA PRO A 314 -16.28 0.62 -28.36
C PRO A 314 -16.83 0.86 -26.94
N ASN A 315 -16.07 1.57 -26.09
CA ASN A 315 -16.37 1.80 -24.68
C ASN A 315 -17.84 2.24 -24.39
N ARG A 316 -18.40 3.13 -25.20
CA ARG A 316 -19.78 3.65 -25.04
C ARG A 316 -20.87 2.59 -25.20
N ALA A 317 -20.59 1.46 -25.84
CA ALA A 317 -21.54 0.36 -25.98
C ALA A 317 -21.53 -0.62 -24.79
N ASN A 318 -20.48 -0.58 -23.96
CA ASN A 318 -20.19 -1.65 -23.01
C ASN A 318 -21.21 -1.72 -21.85
N VAL A 319 -21.71 -0.59 -21.34
CA VAL A 319 -22.74 -0.59 -20.29
C VAL A 319 -24.02 -1.29 -20.76
N ALA A 320 -24.53 -0.94 -21.94
CA ALA A 320 -25.73 -1.56 -22.50
C ALA A 320 -25.51 -3.06 -22.77
N LEU A 321 -24.31 -3.40 -23.25
CA LEU A 321 -23.90 -4.78 -23.50
C LEU A 321 -23.87 -5.62 -22.21
N LEU A 322 -23.28 -5.11 -21.11
CA LEU A 322 -23.24 -5.81 -19.83
C LEU A 322 -24.65 -6.09 -19.31
N ARG A 323 -25.55 -5.10 -19.37
CA ARG A 323 -26.96 -5.28 -18.98
C ARG A 323 -27.67 -6.35 -19.83
N ALA A 324 -27.39 -6.42 -21.14
CA ALA A 324 -27.93 -7.47 -22.00
C ALA A 324 -27.36 -8.85 -21.66
N CYS A 325 -26.06 -8.94 -21.39
CA CYS A 325 -25.40 -10.19 -20.98
C CYS A 325 -25.93 -10.71 -19.64
N ALA A 326 -26.11 -9.82 -18.66
CA ALA A 326 -26.64 -10.21 -17.35
C ALA A 326 -28.06 -10.79 -17.44
N LYS A 327 -28.92 -10.27 -18.32
CA LYS A 327 -30.25 -10.85 -18.59
C LYS A 327 -30.17 -12.29 -19.13
N LYS A 328 -29.06 -12.65 -19.78
CA LYS A 328 -28.77 -14.00 -20.27
C LYS A 328 -28.09 -14.90 -19.24
N GLY A 329 -27.86 -14.41 -18.03
CA GLY A 329 -27.22 -15.17 -16.94
C GLY A 329 -25.70 -15.11 -16.95
N VAL A 330 -25.09 -14.25 -17.77
CA VAL A 330 -23.65 -14.00 -17.73
C VAL A 330 -23.30 -13.34 -16.40
N ARG A 331 -22.24 -13.81 -15.74
CA ARG A 331 -21.79 -13.33 -14.41
C ARG A 331 -20.36 -12.81 -14.40
N ALA A 332 -19.60 -13.03 -15.47
CA ALA A 332 -18.25 -12.47 -15.61
C ALA A 332 -18.10 -11.67 -16.91
N ALA A 333 -17.27 -10.64 -16.88
CA ALA A 333 -16.94 -9.82 -18.02
C ALA A 333 -15.43 -9.55 -18.07
N PHE A 334 -14.85 -9.67 -19.26
CA PHE A 334 -13.53 -9.15 -19.56
C PHE A 334 -13.66 -7.99 -20.55
N ILE A 335 -13.18 -6.81 -20.18
CA ILE A 335 -13.28 -5.61 -21.00
C ILE A 335 -11.93 -5.30 -21.64
N ALA A 336 -11.74 -5.71 -22.90
CA ALA A 336 -10.50 -5.43 -23.65
C ALA A 336 -10.45 -3.99 -24.20
N SER A 337 -11.58 -3.29 -24.22
CA SER A 337 -11.70 -1.95 -24.77
C SER A 337 -10.89 -0.91 -23.99
N ALA A 338 -10.22 -0.02 -24.71
CA ALA A 338 -9.61 1.20 -24.17
C ALA A 338 -10.59 2.39 -24.24
N GLY A 339 -10.13 3.57 -23.84
CA GLY A 339 -10.89 4.82 -23.77
C GLY A 339 -11.52 5.09 -22.40
N TYR A 340 -10.96 4.55 -21.33
CA TYR A 340 -11.48 4.67 -19.96
C TYR A 340 -10.56 5.54 -19.09
N GLY A 341 -10.24 5.15 -17.86
CA GLY A 341 -9.48 6.00 -16.93
C GLY A 341 -8.13 6.51 -17.47
N GLU A 342 -7.54 5.79 -18.42
CA GLU A 342 -6.31 6.17 -19.13
C GLU A 342 -6.51 7.29 -20.16
N ALA A 343 -7.75 7.62 -20.54
CA ALA A 343 -8.10 8.61 -21.55
C ALA A 343 -8.49 9.99 -20.97
N GLY A 344 -8.26 10.22 -19.68
CA GLY A 344 -8.56 11.49 -18.99
C GLY A 344 -9.90 11.51 -18.25
N GLU A 345 -10.40 12.70 -17.92
CA GLU A 345 -11.58 12.87 -17.04
C GLU A 345 -12.87 12.24 -17.61
N GLU A 346 -13.16 12.43 -18.90
CA GLU A 346 -14.34 11.81 -19.53
C GLU A 346 -14.26 10.28 -19.47
N GLY A 347 -13.07 9.73 -19.69
CA GLY A 347 -12.84 8.28 -19.63
C GLY A 347 -12.93 7.72 -18.21
N ARG A 348 -12.52 8.48 -17.18
CA ARG A 348 -12.74 8.13 -15.77
C ARG A 348 -14.22 8.07 -15.43
N ALA A 349 -15.03 9.04 -15.86
CA ALA A 349 -16.47 9.02 -15.65
C ALA A 349 -17.15 7.80 -16.31
N LEU A 350 -16.72 7.45 -17.54
CA LEU A 350 -17.19 6.22 -18.20
C LEU A 350 -16.76 4.95 -17.47
N GLN A 351 -15.58 4.95 -16.85
CA GLN A 351 -15.10 3.81 -16.06
C GLN A 351 -15.89 3.65 -14.77
N GLU A 352 -16.15 4.75 -14.06
CA GLU A 352 -16.98 4.76 -12.85
C GLU A 352 -18.39 4.25 -13.13
N GLU A 353 -19.02 4.70 -14.22
CA GLU A 353 -20.32 4.17 -14.65
C GLU A 353 -20.25 2.67 -14.96
N LEU A 354 -19.19 2.22 -15.65
CA LEU A 354 -19.01 0.82 -15.99
C LEU A 354 -18.87 -0.07 -14.74
N VAL A 355 -18.08 0.37 -13.76
CA VAL A 355 -17.89 -0.33 -12.48
C VAL A 355 -19.21 -0.39 -11.70
N ALA A 356 -19.89 0.75 -11.54
CA ALA A 356 -21.18 0.80 -10.84
C ALA A 356 -22.22 -0.15 -11.48
N VAL A 357 -22.26 -0.23 -12.81
CA VAL A 357 -23.14 -1.16 -13.52
C VAL A 357 -22.74 -2.62 -13.27
N ALA A 358 -21.45 -2.95 -13.27
CA ALA A 358 -20.99 -4.30 -13.01
C ALA A 358 -21.34 -4.73 -11.56
N ASP A 359 -21.17 -3.83 -10.59
CA ASP A 359 -21.54 -4.05 -9.18
C ASP A 359 -23.05 -4.26 -9.02
N ASP A 360 -23.88 -3.39 -9.60
CA ASP A 360 -25.35 -3.52 -9.58
C ASP A 360 -25.85 -4.85 -10.17
N LEU A 361 -25.12 -5.38 -11.16
CA LEU A 361 -25.45 -6.65 -11.82
C LEU A 361 -24.88 -7.87 -11.07
N GLY A 362 -24.05 -7.66 -10.04
CA GLY A 362 -23.30 -8.72 -9.36
C GLY A 362 -22.33 -9.44 -10.30
N MET A 363 -21.81 -8.74 -11.32
CA MET A 363 -20.87 -9.30 -12.29
C MET A 363 -19.42 -9.04 -11.86
N VAL A 364 -18.59 -10.07 -12.00
CA VAL A 364 -17.12 -9.92 -11.88
C VAL A 364 -16.58 -9.36 -13.18
N MET A 365 -15.93 -8.20 -13.11
CA MET A 365 -15.37 -7.49 -14.24
C MET A 365 -13.85 -7.33 -14.12
N ILE A 366 -13.15 -7.83 -15.14
CA ILE A 366 -11.72 -7.59 -15.35
C ILE A 366 -11.52 -6.51 -16.40
N GLY A 367 -10.56 -5.61 -16.17
CA GLY A 367 -10.26 -4.48 -17.04
C GLY A 367 -10.78 -3.15 -16.47
N PRO A 368 -11.13 -2.19 -17.33
CA PRO A 368 -10.99 -2.21 -18.79
C PRO A 368 -9.52 -2.19 -19.24
N ASN A 369 -9.30 -2.15 -20.57
CA ASN A 369 -7.97 -2.00 -21.17
C ASN A 369 -7.00 -3.14 -20.81
N GLY A 370 -7.50 -4.38 -20.76
CA GLY A 370 -6.68 -5.58 -20.54
C GLY A 370 -6.47 -6.43 -21.80
N GLN A 371 -5.50 -7.35 -21.78
CA GLN A 371 -5.22 -8.25 -22.92
C GLN A 371 -6.05 -9.54 -22.96
N GLY A 372 -6.41 -10.09 -21.80
CA GLY A 372 -7.32 -11.23 -21.73
C GLY A 372 -7.14 -12.11 -20.50
N VAL A 373 -7.80 -13.26 -20.56
CA VAL A 373 -7.81 -14.31 -19.54
C VAL A 373 -7.46 -15.64 -20.19
N VAL A 374 -6.61 -16.41 -19.52
CA VAL A 374 -6.22 -17.77 -19.88
C VAL A 374 -6.51 -18.68 -18.70
N SER A 375 -7.05 -19.86 -18.98
CA SER A 375 -7.21 -20.96 -18.04
C SER A 375 -6.81 -22.24 -18.77
N THR A 376 -5.68 -22.83 -18.40
CA THR A 376 -5.25 -24.11 -18.99
C THR A 376 -6.11 -25.29 -18.54
N PRO A 377 -6.65 -25.36 -17.31
CA PRO A 377 -7.62 -26.38 -16.93
C PRO A 377 -8.90 -26.37 -17.76
N ALA A 378 -9.31 -25.20 -18.28
CA ALA A 378 -10.51 -25.05 -19.10
C ALA A 378 -10.22 -25.02 -20.63
N HIS A 379 -8.99 -25.30 -21.06
CA HIS A 379 -8.57 -25.16 -22.46
C HIS A 379 -8.89 -23.76 -23.06
N MET A 380 -8.88 -22.73 -22.22
CA MET A 380 -9.41 -21.41 -22.54
C MET A 380 -8.29 -20.40 -22.80
N CYS A 381 -8.25 -19.84 -24.01
CA CYS A 381 -7.39 -18.72 -24.39
C CYS A 381 -8.24 -17.54 -24.86
N ALA A 382 -8.86 -16.82 -23.93
CA ALA A 382 -9.68 -15.64 -24.21
C ALA A 382 -8.78 -14.39 -24.21
N GLN A 383 -8.01 -14.18 -25.28
CA GLN A 383 -7.03 -13.09 -25.37
C GLN A 383 -7.01 -12.38 -26.73
N ILE A 384 -6.64 -11.11 -26.72
CA ILE A 384 -6.39 -10.29 -27.92
C ILE A 384 -4.96 -10.47 -28.49
N VAL A 385 -4.18 -11.36 -27.88
CA VAL A 385 -2.81 -11.79 -28.24
C VAL A 385 -2.75 -13.32 -28.17
N ALA A 386 -1.69 -13.97 -28.70
CA ALA A 386 -1.69 -15.41 -28.97
C ALA A 386 -0.84 -16.36 -28.07
N PRO A 387 -0.08 -15.96 -27.04
CA PRO A 387 0.65 -16.94 -26.23
C PRO A 387 -0.32 -17.78 -25.37
N TYR A 388 -0.21 -19.11 -25.48
CA TYR A 388 -0.94 -20.06 -24.65
C TYR A 388 0.08 -21.00 -23.97
N PRO A 389 0.23 -20.93 -22.64
CA PRO A 389 1.26 -21.65 -21.91
C PRO A 389 0.93 -23.15 -21.78
N PRO A 390 1.94 -24.01 -21.52
CA PRO A 390 1.70 -25.36 -21.04
C PRO A 390 0.88 -25.35 -19.76
N SER A 391 0.10 -26.41 -19.52
CA SER A 391 -0.64 -26.56 -18.27
C SER A 391 0.28 -26.80 -17.08
N GLY A 392 -0.04 -26.20 -15.93
CA GLY A 392 0.67 -26.35 -14.66
C GLY A 392 -0.10 -25.68 -13.52
N SER A 393 0.60 -25.25 -12.47
CA SER A 393 -0.02 -24.77 -11.22
C SER A 393 0.37 -23.35 -10.83
N ILE A 394 0.89 -22.54 -11.76
CA ILE A 394 1.23 -21.13 -11.52
C ILE A 394 0.05 -20.25 -11.97
N GLY A 395 -0.52 -19.47 -11.05
CA GLY A 395 -1.50 -18.44 -11.34
C GLY A 395 -0.80 -17.09 -11.56
N ILE A 396 -1.10 -16.41 -12.67
CA ILE A 396 -0.48 -15.13 -13.04
C ILE A 396 -1.55 -14.03 -13.05
N ALA A 397 -1.34 -12.94 -12.32
CA ALA A 397 -2.16 -11.73 -12.41
C ALA A 397 -1.29 -10.48 -12.56
N SER A 398 -1.57 -9.63 -13.54
CA SER A 398 -0.79 -8.41 -13.77
C SER A 398 -1.64 -7.30 -14.36
N GLN A 399 -1.41 -6.07 -13.89
CA GLN A 399 -2.03 -4.85 -14.43
C GLN A 399 -1.58 -4.64 -15.88
N SER A 400 -0.28 -4.86 -16.17
CA SER A 400 0.27 -4.81 -17.52
C SER A 400 0.01 -6.09 -18.30
N GLY A 401 -0.75 -6.00 -19.40
CA GLY A 401 -0.96 -7.11 -20.32
C GLY A 401 0.33 -7.58 -21.01
N ASN A 402 1.24 -6.66 -21.34
CA ASN A 402 2.52 -7.00 -21.96
C ASN A 402 3.37 -7.91 -21.06
N LEU A 403 3.30 -7.74 -19.74
CA LEU A 403 3.97 -8.64 -18.81
C LEU A 403 3.29 -10.00 -18.74
N VAL A 404 1.95 -10.07 -18.75
CA VAL A 404 1.23 -11.36 -18.82
C VAL A 404 1.66 -12.15 -20.05
N SER A 405 1.66 -11.52 -21.23
CA SER A 405 2.07 -12.19 -22.47
C SER A 405 3.56 -12.53 -22.49
N SER A 406 4.42 -11.71 -21.88
CA SER A 406 5.85 -12.02 -21.73
C SER A 406 6.09 -13.23 -20.82
N PHE A 407 5.41 -13.30 -19.67
CA PHE A 407 5.49 -14.45 -18.78
C PHE A 407 4.97 -15.72 -19.44
N MET A 408 3.87 -15.66 -20.19
CA MET A 408 3.37 -16.82 -20.92
C MET A 408 4.30 -17.25 -22.07
N ASN A 409 4.92 -16.32 -22.80
CA ASN A 409 5.95 -16.67 -23.79
C ASN A 409 7.17 -17.33 -23.14
N TYR A 410 7.58 -16.85 -21.96
CA TYR A 410 8.67 -17.47 -21.21
C TYR A 410 8.30 -18.86 -20.69
N SER A 411 7.06 -19.04 -20.23
CA SER A 411 6.49 -20.33 -19.89
C SER A 411 6.52 -21.30 -21.09
N VAL A 412 6.12 -20.86 -22.28
CA VAL A 412 6.21 -21.67 -23.51
C VAL A 412 7.65 -22.05 -23.84
N SER A 413 8.61 -21.12 -23.73
CA SER A 413 10.01 -21.39 -24.08
C SER A 413 10.74 -22.30 -23.09
N THR A 414 10.30 -22.31 -21.83
CA THR A 414 10.92 -23.09 -20.75
C THR A 414 10.17 -24.38 -20.41
N GLY A 415 8.92 -24.52 -20.87
CA GLY A 415 8.05 -25.64 -20.51
C GLY A 415 7.44 -25.54 -19.11
N VAL A 416 7.64 -24.43 -18.40
CA VAL A 416 7.05 -24.21 -17.07
C VAL A 416 5.55 -23.97 -17.23
N GLY A 417 4.73 -24.75 -16.55
CA GLY A 417 3.27 -24.71 -16.71
C GLY A 417 2.56 -23.63 -15.90
N VAL A 418 1.48 -23.09 -16.45
CA VAL A 418 0.61 -22.06 -15.88
C VAL A 418 -0.80 -22.62 -15.72
N SER A 419 -1.44 -22.40 -14.58
CA SER A 419 -2.86 -22.74 -14.37
C SER A 419 -3.76 -21.68 -15.00
N LYS A 420 -3.53 -20.42 -14.62
CA LYS A 420 -4.37 -19.28 -14.97
C LYS A 420 -3.49 -18.07 -15.24
N ALA A 421 -3.88 -17.24 -16.20
CA ALA A 421 -3.23 -15.94 -16.43
C ALA A 421 -4.26 -14.86 -16.75
N VAL A 422 -4.19 -13.72 -16.07
CA VAL A 422 -5.12 -12.61 -16.26
C VAL A 422 -4.41 -11.28 -16.35
N SER A 423 -4.79 -10.50 -17.37
CA SER A 423 -4.41 -9.09 -17.50
C SER A 423 -5.50 -8.22 -16.92
N LEU A 424 -5.23 -7.52 -15.82
CA LEU A 424 -6.21 -6.72 -15.11
C LEU A 424 -6.46 -5.35 -15.76
N GLY A 425 -5.55 -4.89 -16.62
CA GLY A 425 -5.64 -3.57 -17.25
C GLY A 425 -5.72 -2.48 -16.19
N ASN A 426 -6.68 -1.58 -16.32
CA ASN A 426 -6.91 -0.50 -15.37
C ASN A 426 -7.30 -0.99 -13.97
N SER A 427 -7.66 -2.27 -13.80
CA SER A 427 -8.04 -2.87 -12.50
C SER A 427 -9.16 -2.09 -11.80
N ALA A 428 -10.20 -1.75 -12.57
CA ALA A 428 -11.20 -0.77 -12.13
C ALA A 428 -12.20 -1.32 -11.10
N GLN A 429 -12.49 -2.63 -11.13
CA GLN A 429 -13.34 -3.31 -10.15
C GLN A 429 -12.55 -4.40 -9.43
N VAL A 430 -12.01 -5.37 -10.18
CA VAL A 430 -11.14 -6.41 -9.63
C VAL A 430 -9.69 -5.98 -9.75
N GLY A 431 -9.00 -5.92 -8.61
CA GLY A 431 -7.59 -5.63 -8.50
C GLY A 431 -6.73 -6.85 -8.20
N LEU A 432 -5.47 -6.59 -7.83
CA LEU A 432 -4.51 -7.63 -7.47
C LEU A 432 -4.89 -8.33 -6.17
N ALA A 433 -5.46 -7.61 -5.20
CA ALA A 433 -5.86 -8.18 -3.91
C ALA A 433 -6.92 -9.28 -4.09
N GLU A 434 -7.99 -9.00 -4.84
CA GLU A 434 -9.05 -9.97 -5.13
C GLU A 434 -8.54 -11.17 -5.92
N MET A 435 -7.57 -10.97 -6.81
CA MET A 435 -6.95 -12.05 -7.56
C MET A 435 -6.07 -12.94 -6.68
N LEU A 436 -5.31 -12.36 -5.76
CA LEU A 436 -4.51 -13.11 -4.78
C LEU A 436 -5.42 -13.89 -3.82
N GLU A 437 -6.53 -13.29 -3.37
CA GLU A 437 -7.56 -13.98 -2.59
C GLU A 437 -8.10 -15.21 -3.32
N TYR A 438 -8.38 -15.07 -4.62
CA TYR A 438 -8.82 -16.20 -5.44
C TYR A 438 -7.73 -17.26 -5.59
N PHE A 439 -6.50 -16.87 -5.93
CA PHE A 439 -5.39 -17.82 -6.06
C PHE A 439 -5.08 -18.56 -4.76
N ALA A 440 -5.33 -17.96 -3.59
CA ALA A 440 -5.16 -18.62 -2.31
C ALA A 440 -6.15 -19.77 -2.06
N VAL A 441 -7.29 -19.77 -2.74
CA VAL A 441 -8.37 -20.76 -2.54
C VAL A 441 -8.61 -21.63 -3.77
N ASP A 442 -7.94 -21.34 -4.88
CA ASP A 442 -8.09 -22.00 -6.16
C ASP A 442 -7.32 -23.33 -6.18
N PRO A 443 -7.98 -24.49 -6.37
CA PRO A 443 -7.32 -25.80 -6.31
C PRO A 443 -6.29 -26.03 -7.43
N ASP A 444 -6.35 -25.26 -8.52
CA ASP A 444 -5.39 -25.38 -9.62
C ASP A 444 -4.12 -24.53 -9.42
N THR A 445 -4.09 -23.66 -8.40
CA THR A 445 -3.00 -22.70 -8.20
C THR A 445 -2.22 -23.03 -6.94
N HIS A 446 -0.93 -23.32 -7.09
CA HIS A 446 0.00 -23.56 -5.99
C HIS A 446 1.01 -22.42 -5.81
N VAL A 447 1.25 -21.64 -6.87
CA VAL A 447 2.15 -20.49 -6.85
C VAL A 447 1.44 -19.32 -7.51
N ALA A 448 1.35 -18.20 -6.81
CA ALA A 448 0.87 -16.94 -7.38
C ALA A 448 2.07 -16.10 -7.85
N LEU A 449 2.01 -15.62 -9.08
CA LEU A 449 2.96 -14.66 -9.64
C LEU A 449 2.19 -13.38 -10.01
N THR A 450 2.61 -12.25 -9.46
CA THR A 450 2.01 -10.96 -9.75
C THR A 450 3.03 -9.90 -10.12
N TYR A 451 2.62 -8.99 -10.99
CA TYR A 451 3.32 -7.72 -11.20
C TYR A 451 2.50 -6.62 -10.57
N VAL A 452 3.12 -5.87 -9.65
CA VAL A 452 2.49 -4.83 -8.84
C VAL A 452 3.00 -3.48 -9.35
N GLU A 453 2.16 -2.78 -10.10
CA GLU A 453 2.38 -1.38 -10.48
C GLU A 453 1.82 -0.44 -9.41
N SER A 454 0.65 -0.80 -8.87
CA SER A 454 0.03 -0.15 -7.74
C SER A 454 -0.79 -1.16 -6.92
N VAL A 455 -0.88 -0.92 -5.62
CA VAL A 455 -1.59 -1.82 -4.71
C VAL A 455 -3.07 -1.43 -4.55
N GLY A 456 -3.36 -0.13 -4.55
CA GLY A 456 -4.71 0.36 -4.29
C GLY A 456 -5.03 0.21 -2.81
N ASP A 457 -5.79 -0.84 -2.45
CA ASP A 457 -6.10 -1.20 -1.06
C ASP A 457 -4.98 -2.07 -0.46
N GLY A 458 -4.05 -1.42 0.25
CA GLY A 458 -2.90 -2.09 0.86
C GLY A 458 -3.26 -3.04 1.99
N ALA A 459 -4.32 -2.74 2.74
CA ALA A 459 -4.79 -3.60 3.82
C ALA A 459 -5.33 -4.93 3.28
N ARG A 460 -6.21 -4.86 2.27
CA ARG A 460 -6.75 -6.04 1.59
C ARG A 460 -5.66 -6.82 0.87
N PHE A 461 -4.73 -6.14 0.18
CA PHE A 461 -3.61 -6.79 -0.50
C PHE A 461 -2.74 -7.59 0.47
N ARG A 462 -2.39 -7.02 1.62
CA ARG A 462 -1.59 -7.70 2.65
C ARG A 462 -2.33 -8.92 3.22
N GLN A 463 -3.63 -8.79 3.47
CA GLN A 463 -4.46 -9.91 3.92
C GLN A 463 -4.54 -11.02 2.86
N ALA A 464 -4.65 -10.66 1.58
CA ALA A 464 -4.65 -11.62 0.49
C ALA A 464 -3.31 -12.35 0.38
N ALA A 465 -2.19 -11.60 0.48
CA ALA A 465 -0.85 -12.15 0.43
C ALA A 465 -0.55 -13.10 1.59
N SER A 466 -1.00 -12.79 2.81
CA SER A 466 -0.78 -13.66 3.98
C SER A 466 -1.57 -14.97 3.93
N ARG A 467 -2.60 -15.08 3.09
CA ARG A 467 -3.30 -16.35 2.86
C ARG A 467 -2.54 -17.32 1.96
N LEU A 468 -1.57 -16.83 1.19
CA LEU A 468 -0.74 -17.63 0.28
C LEU A 468 0.52 -18.21 0.95
N THR A 469 0.89 -17.68 2.13
CA THR A 469 2.08 -18.03 2.91
C THR A 469 1.69 -18.77 4.17
#